data_AF-A0A7S3M362-F1
#
_entry.id   AF-A0A7S3M362-F1
#
_cell.length_a   1.000
_cell.length_b   1.000
_cell.length_c   1.000
_cell.angle_alpha   90.00
_cell.angle_beta   90.00
_cell.angle_gamma   90.00
#
_symmetry.space_group_name_H-M   'P 1'
#
loop_
_entity.id
_entity.type
_entity.pdbx_description
1 polymer ?
#
loop_
_entity_poly.entity_id
_entity_poly.type
_entity_poly.pdbx_seq_one_letter_code
_entity_poly.pdbx_strand_id
1 'polypeptide(L)'
;QFGYATMFIVAYPLAMAMSFVSNYVELRVDAWRLTQQCRRPEPRSCEDIGTWYYILEVIAYAAVVTNSALVAFTGTWALNYTYTSRIWIFLAMAAGLMYIKYLVA
;
A
#
# COMPACT_ATOMS: atom_id res chain seq x y z
N GLN A 1 -7.37 3.05 -3.88
CA GLN A 1 -6.16 3.09 -4.73
C GLN A 1 -4.91 2.62 -4.00
N PHE A 2 -4.62 3.17 -2.81
CA PHE A 2 -3.45 2.82 -1.98
C PHE A 2 -3.24 1.31 -1.79
N GLY A 3 -4.25 0.57 -1.32
CA GLY A 3 -4.11 -0.88 -1.08
C GLY A 3 -3.74 -1.70 -2.33
N TYR A 4 -4.31 -1.38 -3.49
CA TYR A 4 -3.95 -2.04 -4.75
C TYR A 4 -2.53 -1.71 -5.20
N ALA A 5 -2.10 -0.46 -5.01
CA ALA A 5 -0.76 -0.02 -5.36
C ALA A 5 0.31 -0.62 -4.43
N THR A 6 0.00 -0.86 -3.15
CA THR A 6 0.99 -1.32 -2.16
C THR A 6 1.03 -2.84 -1.99
N MET A 7 -0.10 -3.55 -2.00
CA MET A 7 -0.13 -4.99 -1.69
C MET A 7 0.41 -5.92 -2.80
N PHE A 8 0.41 -5.46 -4.05
CA PHE A 8 0.74 -6.28 -5.24
C PHE A 8 1.85 -5.69 -6.09
N ILE A 9 2.63 -4.78 -5.53
CA ILE A 9 3.68 -4.06 -6.24
C ILE A 9 4.75 -4.99 -6.82
N VAL A 10 5.07 -6.09 -6.11
CA VAL A 10 6.01 -7.11 -6.56
C VAL A 10 5.52 -7.82 -7.82
N ALA A 11 4.21 -8.05 -7.92
CA ALA A 11 3.61 -8.74 -9.05
C ALA A 11 3.37 -7.80 -10.24
N TYR A 12 2.98 -6.55 -9.98
CA TYR A 12 2.65 -5.57 -11.02
C TYR A 12 3.17 -4.16 -10.69
N PRO A 13 4.43 -3.85 -11.03
CA PRO A 13 5.03 -2.56 -10.69
C PRO A 13 4.38 -1.37 -11.41
N LEU A 14 3.76 -1.59 -12.57
CA LEU A 14 3.07 -0.52 -13.33
C LEU A 14 1.82 0.00 -12.59
N ALA A 15 1.30 -0.74 -11.59
CA ALA A 15 0.17 -0.30 -10.77
C ALA A 15 0.43 1.07 -10.12
N MET A 16 1.67 1.30 -9.65
CA MET A 16 2.05 2.57 -9.03
C MET A 16 1.97 3.74 -10.01
N ALA A 17 2.45 3.54 -11.23
CA ALA A 17 2.41 4.58 -12.26
C ALA A 17 0.96 4.93 -12.63
N MET A 18 0.10 3.91 -12.79
CA MET A 18 -1.32 4.14 -13.03
C MET A 18 -2.02 4.86 -11.86
N SER A 19 -1.70 4.46 -10.63
CA SER A 19 -2.21 5.09 -9.41
C SER A 19 -1.83 6.57 -9.36
N PHE A 20 -0.58 6.91 -9.69
CA PHE A 20 -0.13 8.30 -9.74
C PHE A 20 -0.93 9.15 -10.74
N VAL A 21 -1.10 8.64 -11.97
CA VAL A 21 -1.87 9.35 -13.01
C VAL A 21 -3.34 9.50 -12.60
N SER A 22 -3.94 8.44 -12.04
CA SER A 22 -5.32 8.47 -11.55
C SER A 22 -5.49 9.50 -10.43
N ASN A 23 -4.58 9.56 -9.46
CA ASN A 23 -4.62 10.56 -8.38
C ASN A 23 -4.49 11.99 -8.90
N TYR A 24 -3.66 12.22 -9.93
CA TYR A 24 -3.53 13.54 -10.54
C TYR A 24 -4.84 14.00 -11.18
N VAL A 25 -5.51 13.11 -11.93
CA VAL A 25 -6.81 13.40 -12.54
C VAL A 25 -7.87 13.60 -11.46
N GLU A 26 -7.89 12.73 -10.44
CA GLU A 26 -8.85 12.79 -9.32
C GLU A 26 -8.77 14.11 -8.58
N LEU A 27 -7.56 14.63 -8.31
CA LEU A 27 -7.37 15.95 -7.70
C LEU A 27 -8.06 17.07 -8.49
N ARG A 28 -7.98 17.05 -9.83
CA ARG A 28 -8.61 18.06 -10.69
C ARG A 28 -10.12 17.89 -10.74
N VAL A 29 -10.57 16.65 -10.84
CA VAL A 29 -12.00 16.30 -10.86
C VAL A 29 -12.67 16.70 -9.55
N ASP A 30 -12.04 16.46 -8.40
CA ASP A 30 -12.60 16.81 -7.10
C ASP A 30 -12.63 18.33 -6.87
N ALA A 31 -11.60 19.06 -7.34
CA ALA A 31 -11.64 20.52 -7.34
C ALA A 31 -12.80 21.08 -8.19
N TRP A 32 -13.05 20.49 -9.36
CA TRP A 32 -14.18 20.85 -10.21
C TRP A 32 -15.53 20.52 -9.56
N ARG A 33 -15.66 19.33 -8.95
CA ARG A 33 -16.87 18.91 -8.22
C ARG A 33 -17.21 19.88 -7.08
N LEU A 34 -16.22 20.26 -6.26
CA LEU A 34 -16.41 21.16 -5.13
C LEU A 34 -16.83 22.58 -5.54
N THR A 35 -16.44 23.03 -6.73
CA THR A 35 -16.71 24.40 -7.20
C THR A 35 -17.96 24.52 -8.07
N GLN A 36 -18.30 23.49 -8.85
CA GLN A 36 -19.37 23.56 -9.85
C GLN A 36 -20.58 22.66 -9.54
N GLN A 37 -20.39 21.54 -8.81
CA GLN A 37 -21.45 20.54 -8.62
C GLN A 37 -22.00 20.49 -7.19
N CYS A 38 -21.19 20.83 -6.19
CA CYS A 38 -21.58 20.77 -4.79
C CYS A 38 -21.95 22.16 -4.24
N ARG A 39 -22.97 22.21 -3.36
CA ARG A 39 -23.20 23.39 -2.51
C ARG A 39 -22.03 23.54 -1.55
N ARG A 40 -21.62 24.78 -1.27
CA ARG A 40 -20.51 25.09 -0.36
C ARG A 40 -20.70 24.37 0.99
N PRO A 41 -19.77 23.49 1.39
CA PRO A 41 -19.81 22.83 2.69
C PRO A 41 -19.46 23.82 3.80
N GLU A 42 -20.02 23.58 4.99
CA GLU A 42 -19.67 24.35 6.17
C GLU A 42 -18.25 23.99 6.64
N PRO A 43 -17.40 24.99 6.95
CA PRO A 43 -16.05 24.73 7.42
C PRO A 43 -16.10 24.00 8.76
N ARG A 44 -15.46 22.83 8.83
CA ARG A 44 -15.25 22.08 10.06
C ARG A 44 -13.76 22.04 10.35
N SER A 45 -13.40 22.32 11.60
CA SER A 45 -12.03 22.12 12.06
C SER A 45 -11.76 20.63 12.21
N CYS A 46 -10.62 20.20 11.68
CA CYS A 46 -10.13 18.83 11.77
C CYS A 46 -8.67 18.92 12.20
N GLU A 47 -8.28 18.20 13.26
CA GLU A 47 -6.89 18.10 13.68
C GLU A 47 -6.14 17.09 12.80
N ASP A 48 -6.80 15.96 12.49
CA ASP A 48 -6.22 14.84 11.74
C ASP A 48 -7.21 14.25 10.72
N ILE A 49 -6.71 13.32 9.89
CA ILE A 49 -7.52 12.48 9.00
C ILE A 49 -8.41 11.46 9.75
N GLY A 50 -8.18 11.30 11.06
CA GLY A 50 -8.97 10.44 11.94
C GLY A 50 -8.71 8.94 11.75
N THR A 51 -9.78 8.13 11.84
CA THR A 51 -9.72 6.65 11.78
C THR A 51 -9.09 6.11 10.49
N TRP A 52 -9.09 6.89 9.41
CA TRP A 52 -8.44 6.54 8.15
C TRP A 52 -6.94 6.29 8.30
N TYR A 53 -6.28 6.96 9.24
CA TYR A 53 -4.87 6.71 9.55
C TYR A 53 -4.64 5.24 9.93
N TYR A 54 -5.39 4.75 10.92
CA TYR A 54 -5.28 3.36 11.38
C TYR A 54 -5.61 2.35 10.28
N ILE A 55 -6.59 2.66 9.42
CA ILE A 55 -6.94 1.79 8.28
C ILE A 55 -5.77 1.70 7.30
N LEU A 56 -5.15 2.83 6.94
CA LEU A 56 -3.98 2.84 6.06
C LEU A 56 -2.79 2.11 6.69
N GLU A 57 -2.63 2.22 8.01
CA GLU A 57 -1.57 1.54 8.74
C GLU A 57 -1.74 0.01 8.70
N VAL A 58 -2.95 -0.49 8.94
CA VAL A 58 -3.30 -1.91 8.81
C VAL A 58 -3.06 -2.41 7.39
N ILE A 59 -3.46 -1.64 6.38
CA ILE A 59 -3.19 -1.97 4.97
C ILE A 59 -1.68 -2.04 4.69
N ALA A 60 -0.88 -1.14 5.28
CA ALA A 60 0.57 -1.16 5.12
C ALA A 60 1.20 -2.41 5.77
N TYR A 61 0.72 -2.84 6.94
CA TYR A 61 1.17 -4.11 7.54
C TYR A 61 0.81 -5.31 6.68
N ALA A 62 -0.43 -5.36 6.18
CA ALA A 62 -0.86 -6.41 5.27
C ALA A 62 -0.02 -6.43 3.99
N ALA A 63 0.33 -5.27 3.44
CA ALA A 63 1.17 -5.16 2.25
C ALA A 63 2.58 -5.74 2.45
N VAL A 64 3.19 -5.59 3.63
CA VAL A 64 4.50 -6.21 3.92
C VAL A 64 4.39 -7.74 3.87
N VAL A 65 3.33 -8.30 4.46
CA VAL A 65 3.09 -9.74 4.48
C VAL A 65 2.82 -10.27 3.08
N THR A 66 1.93 -9.64 2.31
CA THR A 66 1.57 -10.10 0.96
C THR A 66 2.75 -10.04 0.01
N ASN A 67 3.53 -8.95 0.01
CA ASN A 67 4.68 -8.83 -0.87
C ASN A 67 5.80 -9.80 -0.48
N SER A 68 6.04 -10.00 0.82
CA SER A 68 7.04 -10.99 1.27
C SER A 68 6.63 -12.41 0.85
N ALA A 69 5.34 -12.73 0.90
CA ALA A 69 4.82 -14.02 0.42
C ALA A 69 4.96 -14.17 -1.10
N LEU A 70 4.63 -13.14 -1.88
CA LEU A 70 4.82 -13.15 -3.34
C LEU A 70 6.28 -13.37 -3.71
N VAL A 71 7.19 -12.68 -3.04
CA VAL A 71 8.64 -12.82 -3.25
C VAL A 71 9.07 -14.27 -2.94
N ALA A 72 8.72 -14.80 -1.76
CA ALA A 72 9.17 -16.12 -1.31
C ALA A 72 8.55 -17.32 -2.06
N PHE A 73 7.29 -17.23 -2.49
CA PHE A 73 6.57 -18.37 -3.09
C PHE A 73 6.47 -18.30 -4.61
N THR A 74 6.41 -17.11 -5.20
CA THR A 74 6.27 -16.92 -6.66
C THR A 74 7.52 -16.38 -7.34
N GLY A 75 8.55 -15.94 -6.58
CA GLY A 75 9.80 -15.46 -7.16
C GLY A 75 10.56 -16.56 -7.91
N THR A 76 10.95 -16.28 -9.15
CA THR A 76 11.70 -17.22 -10.01
C THR A 76 13.02 -17.70 -9.39
N TRP A 77 13.66 -16.85 -8.59
CA TRP A 77 14.88 -17.17 -7.82
C TRP A 77 14.61 -18.12 -6.65
N ALA A 78 13.42 -18.09 -6.05
CA ALA A 78 13.03 -18.93 -4.92
C ALA A 78 12.59 -20.33 -5.35
N LEU A 79 12.24 -20.53 -6.63
CA LEU A 79 11.72 -21.79 -7.16
C LEU A 79 12.71 -22.96 -7.09
N ASN A 80 14.01 -22.69 -7.06
CA ASN A 80 15.06 -23.71 -6.97
C ASN A 80 15.29 -24.21 -5.53
N TYR A 81 14.70 -23.55 -4.53
CA TYR A 81 14.85 -23.89 -3.12
C TYR A 81 13.72 -24.80 -2.62
N THR A 82 14.02 -25.60 -1.60
CA THR A 82 13.05 -26.46 -0.90
C THR A 82 11.97 -25.63 -0.19
N TYR A 83 10.78 -26.22 0.04
CA TYR A 83 9.69 -25.51 0.71
C TYR A 83 10.06 -24.99 2.10
N THR A 84 10.88 -25.73 2.84
CA THR A 84 11.37 -25.33 4.17
C THR A 84 12.18 -24.03 4.12
N SER A 85 13.11 -23.90 3.17
CA SER A 85 13.92 -22.68 3.04
C SER A 85 13.10 -21.49 2.56
N ARG A 86 12.06 -21.69 1.74
CA ARG A 86 11.13 -20.61 1.35
C ARG A 86 10.37 -20.03 2.55
N ILE A 87 9.93 -20.87 3.49
CA ILE A 87 9.27 -20.41 4.71
C ILE A 87 10.21 -19.57 5.57
N TRP A 88 11.47 -19.99 5.71
CA TRP A 88 12.48 -19.21 6.43
C TRP A 88 12.77 -17.86 5.76
N ILE A 89 12.86 -17.82 4.43
CA ILE A 89 13.04 -16.57 3.68
C ILE A 89 11.83 -15.64 3.86
N PHE A 90 10.61 -16.18 3.79
CA PHE A 90 9.38 -15.42 4.05
C PHE A 90 9.39 -14.81 5.46
N LEU A 91 9.66 -15.62 6.49
CA LEU A 91 9.67 -15.16 7.88
C LEU A 91 10.77 -14.12 8.12
N ALA A 92 11.98 -14.35 7.60
CA ALA A 92 13.08 -13.41 7.73
C ALA A 92 12.77 -12.06 7.05
N MET A 93 12.22 -12.09 5.84
CA MET A 93 11.89 -10.90 5.08
C MET A 93 10.71 -10.13 5.71
N ALA A 94 9.64 -10.82 6.09
CA ALA A 94 8.50 -10.21 6.75
C ALA A 94 8.90 -9.60 8.10
N ALA A 95 9.60 -10.36 8.96
CA ALA A 95 10.03 -9.85 10.27
C ALA A 95 11.04 -8.70 10.15
N GLY A 96 11.99 -8.80 9.23
CA GLY A 96 12.98 -7.75 8.99
C GLY A 96 12.35 -6.45 8.51
N LEU A 97 11.45 -6.51 7.53
CA LEU A 97 10.74 -5.33 7.03
C LEU A 97 9.79 -4.73 8.07
N MET A 98 9.14 -5.56 8.88
CA MET A 98 8.32 -5.11 10.00
C MET A 98 9.15 -4.41 11.07
N TYR A 99 10.34 -4.93 11.37
CA TYR A 99 11.28 -4.31 12.32
C TYR A 99 11.77 -2.95 11.81
N ILE A 100 12.12 -2.85 10.52
CA ILE A 100 12.48 -1.57 9.90
C ILE A 100 11.33 -0.57 9.99
N LYS A 101 10.10 -1.01 9.69
CA LYS A 101 8.90 -0.15 9.81
C LYS A 101 8.75 0.37 11.24
N TYR A 102 8.94 -0.48 12.24
CA TYR A 102 8.87 -0.10 13.66
C TYR A 102 9.94 0.92 14.06
N LEU A 103 11.13 0.89 13.46
CA LEU A 103 12.19 1.88 13.75
C LEU A 103 11.97 3.23 13.08
N VAL A 104 11.28 3.24 11.93
CA VAL A 104 11.05 4.45 11.13
C VAL A 104 9.79 5.20 11.59
N ALA A 105 8.81 4.47 12.15
CA ALA A 105 7.57 5.03 12.71
C ALA A 105 7.80 5.63 14.11
#